data_AF-A0A8T3PWV2-F1
#
_entry.id   AF-A0A8T3PWV2-F1
#
_cell.length_a   1.000
_cell.length_b   1.000
_cell.length_c   1.000
_cell.angle_alpha   90.00
_cell.angle_beta   90.00
_cell.angle_gamma   90.00
#
_symmetry.space_group_name_H-M   'P 1'
#
loop_
_entity.id
_entity.type
_entity.pdbx_description
1 polymer ?
#
loop_
_entity_poly.entity_id
_entity_poly.type
_entity_poly.pdbx_seq_one_letter_code
_entity_poly.pdbx_strand_id
1 'polypeptide(L)'
;MSIVAPVAAQEPIDAPDGFTDVRARFEVMTRAQWEAAGYLANPPACIASPAGGMGIHAVNPTLAQAQFGSAAAVDPANPPVLLLDGSQTRVIGLEWETSEAAGAFTIFGQAAPLLPGHPGIPDPHYMLHAYFRPNGQVLFAEFDPQVTCPAMPNTAVETPDRGGTDLTMLALTLAGLAGLMVTTNVVRRRIG
;
A
#
# COMPACT_ATOMS: atom_id res chain seq x y z
N MET A 1 -4.95 26.74 22.19
CA MET A 1 -5.21 26.27 20.81
C MET A 1 -4.03 26.70 19.97
N SER A 2 -3.05 25.82 19.75
CA SER A 2 -1.99 26.08 18.77
C SER A 2 -2.55 25.75 17.39
N ILE A 3 -2.64 26.77 16.55
CA ILE A 3 -2.96 26.61 15.14
C ILE A 3 -1.68 26.13 14.50
N VAL A 4 -1.59 24.84 14.17
CA VAL A 4 -0.48 24.33 13.35
C VAL A 4 -0.69 24.91 11.96
N ALA A 5 0.25 25.75 11.50
CA ALA A 5 0.23 26.27 10.15
C ALA A 5 0.26 25.08 9.16
N PRO A 6 -0.48 25.14 8.04
CA PRO A 6 -0.37 24.11 7.02
C PRO A 6 1.09 24.07 6.53
N VAL A 7 1.69 22.88 6.55
CA VAL A 7 2.97 22.65 5.86
C VAL A 7 2.74 23.00 4.40
N ALA A 8 3.53 23.93 3.87
CA ALA A 8 3.45 24.30 2.45
C ALA A 8 3.62 23.03 1.62
N ALA A 9 2.73 22.82 0.64
CA ALA A 9 2.86 21.69 -0.27
C ALA A 9 4.23 21.77 -0.94
N GLN A 10 5.01 20.69 -0.85
CA GLN A 10 6.27 20.60 -1.58
C GLN A 10 5.95 20.60 -3.08
N GLU A 11 6.68 21.44 -3.81
CA GLU A 11 6.59 21.48 -5.27
C GLU A 11 7.52 20.41 -5.87
N PRO A 12 7.16 19.82 -7.02
CA PRO A 12 8.08 19.03 -7.80
C PRO A 12 9.35 19.81 -8.15
N ILE A 13 10.49 19.15 -8.06
CA ILE A 13 11.80 19.66 -8.47
C ILE A 13 12.35 18.85 -9.63
N ASP A 14 13.33 19.37 -10.35
CA ASP A 14 14.09 18.55 -11.30
C ASP A 14 14.77 17.40 -10.56
N ALA A 15 14.70 16.19 -11.11
CA ALA A 15 15.31 15.02 -10.49
C ALA A 15 16.83 15.22 -10.34
N PRO A 16 17.39 15.03 -9.13
CA PRO A 16 18.83 14.97 -8.94
C PRO A 16 19.44 13.87 -9.82
N ASP A 17 20.68 14.04 -10.30
CA ASP A 17 21.34 13.11 -11.22
C ASP A 17 21.22 11.64 -10.77
N GLY A 18 21.55 11.35 -9.51
CA GLY A 18 21.47 9.99 -8.95
C GLY A 18 20.05 9.42 -8.89
N PHE A 19 19.01 10.27 -8.80
CA PHE A 19 17.62 9.82 -8.83
C PHE A 19 17.15 9.51 -10.26
N THR A 20 17.68 10.21 -11.26
CA THR A 20 17.31 10.02 -12.66
C THR A 20 17.58 8.58 -13.13
N ASP A 21 18.75 8.03 -12.80
CA ASP A 21 19.11 6.64 -13.15
C ASP A 21 18.21 5.61 -12.46
N VAL A 22 17.91 5.85 -11.17
CA VAL A 22 17.04 4.98 -10.38
C VAL A 22 15.62 5.02 -10.94
N ARG A 23 15.08 6.21 -11.20
CA ARG A 23 13.78 6.40 -11.83
C ARG A 23 13.68 5.68 -13.17
N ALA A 24 14.67 5.82 -14.04
CA ALA A 24 14.67 5.21 -15.36
C ALA A 24 14.53 3.68 -15.32
N ARG A 25 15.05 3.04 -14.25
CA ARG A 25 14.89 1.60 -14.01
C ARG A 25 13.47 1.24 -13.55
N PHE A 26 12.89 1.99 -12.61
CA PHE A 26 11.66 1.59 -11.92
C PHE A 26 10.38 2.12 -12.58
N GLU A 27 10.37 3.32 -13.14
CA GLU A 27 9.18 3.94 -13.76
C GLU A 27 8.64 3.10 -14.93
N VAL A 28 9.52 2.39 -15.63
CA VAL A 28 9.18 1.56 -16.79
C VAL A 28 8.88 0.10 -16.42
N MET A 29 8.98 -0.28 -15.14
CA MET A 29 8.71 -1.66 -14.73
C MET A 29 7.23 -2.01 -14.92
N THR A 30 7.00 -3.09 -15.64
CA THR A 30 5.70 -3.77 -15.68
C THR A 30 5.46 -4.53 -14.37
N ARG A 31 4.18 -4.86 -14.13
CA ARG A 31 3.78 -5.74 -13.02
C ARG A 31 4.59 -7.02 -12.90
N ALA A 32 4.69 -7.76 -14.00
CA ALA A 32 5.45 -9.00 -14.02
C ALA A 32 6.93 -8.80 -13.65
N GLN A 33 7.53 -7.65 -14.02
CA GLN A 33 8.93 -7.35 -13.72
C GLN A 33 9.15 -7.04 -12.25
N TRP A 34 8.32 -6.21 -11.61
CA TRP A 34 8.49 -5.93 -10.19
C TRP A 34 8.09 -7.11 -9.31
N GLU A 35 7.09 -7.91 -9.69
CA GLU A 35 6.77 -9.17 -8.99
C GLU A 35 7.95 -10.15 -9.08
N ALA A 36 8.55 -10.31 -10.27
CA ALA A 36 9.73 -11.16 -10.45
C ALA A 36 10.97 -10.65 -9.70
N ALA A 37 11.07 -9.32 -9.49
CA ALA A 37 12.10 -8.70 -8.67
C ALA A 37 11.85 -8.85 -7.16
N GLY A 38 10.75 -9.50 -6.75
CA GLY A 38 10.43 -9.82 -5.36
C GLY A 38 9.61 -8.77 -4.63
N TYR A 39 9.04 -7.78 -5.33
CA TYR A 39 8.11 -6.84 -4.73
C TYR A 39 6.71 -7.44 -4.64
N LEU A 40 6.12 -7.39 -3.46
CA LEU A 40 4.81 -7.98 -3.16
C LEU A 40 3.84 -6.86 -2.76
N ALA A 41 2.80 -6.65 -3.57
CA ALA A 41 1.69 -5.78 -3.20
C ALA A 41 0.76 -6.52 -2.23
N ASN A 42 0.60 -6.03 -1.01
CA ASN A 42 -0.26 -6.65 0.00
C ASN A 42 -1.33 -5.67 0.48
N PRO A 43 -2.63 -6.04 0.48
CA PRO A 43 -3.69 -5.17 1.01
C PRO A 43 -3.58 -5.00 2.54
N PRO A 44 -4.01 -3.86 3.11
CA PRO A 44 -4.62 -2.70 2.46
C PRO A 44 -3.54 -1.73 1.96
N ALA A 45 -3.45 -1.51 0.66
CA ALA A 45 -2.15 -1.07 0.16
C ALA A 45 -2.01 0.43 -0.12
N CYS A 46 -3.08 1.25 -0.04
CA CYS A 46 -3.00 2.69 -0.28
C CYS A 46 -3.48 3.51 0.92
N ILE A 47 -2.60 4.34 1.47
CA ILE A 47 -2.91 5.25 2.58
C ILE A 47 -3.38 6.59 2.00
N ALA A 48 -4.59 7.00 2.38
CA ALA A 48 -5.21 8.25 1.95
C ALA A 48 -5.13 9.32 3.04
N SER A 49 -4.96 10.56 2.63
CA SER A 49 -4.89 11.76 3.47
C SER A 49 -5.60 12.92 2.76
N PRO A 50 -6.06 13.96 3.46
CA PRO A 50 -6.48 15.21 2.82
C PRO A 50 -5.42 15.81 1.89
N ALA A 51 -4.13 15.49 2.10
CA ALA A 51 -3.03 15.93 1.25
C ALA A 51 -2.84 15.10 -0.03
N GLY A 52 -3.57 13.99 -0.20
CA GLY A 52 -3.42 13.08 -1.34
C GLY A 52 -3.32 11.61 -0.93
N GLY A 53 -2.66 10.81 -1.75
CA GLY A 53 -2.42 9.39 -1.49
C GLY A 53 -0.94 9.04 -1.52
N MET A 54 -0.57 7.96 -0.82
CA MET A 54 0.78 7.39 -0.91
C MET A 54 0.96 6.44 -2.10
N GLY A 55 -0.15 5.94 -2.66
CA GLY A 55 -0.13 4.88 -3.66
C GLY A 55 -0.15 3.49 -3.02
N ILE A 56 -0.27 2.47 -3.87
CA ILE A 56 -0.29 1.08 -3.44
C ILE A 56 1.13 0.60 -3.15
N HIS A 57 1.44 0.23 -1.90
CA HIS A 57 2.78 -0.22 -1.53
C HIS A 57 3.01 -1.64 -2.04
N ALA A 58 4.07 -1.83 -2.82
CA ALA A 58 4.64 -3.13 -3.13
C ALA A 58 6.04 -3.22 -2.51
N VAL A 59 6.21 -4.15 -1.57
CA VAL A 59 7.40 -4.21 -0.70
C VAL A 59 8.28 -5.39 -1.12
N ASN A 60 9.58 -5.15 -1.23
CA ASN A 60 10.57 -6.23 -1.30
C ASN A 60 11.05 -6.53 0.14
N PRO A 61 10.60 -7.65 0.75
CA PRO A 61 10.88 -7.92 2.16
C PRO A 61 12.36 -8.15 2.45
N THR A 62 13.13 -8.65 1.48
CA THR A 62 14.57 -8.85 1.61
C THR A 62 15.29 -7.50 1.68
N LEU A 63 14.94 -6.55 0.81
CA LEU A 63 15.50 -5.20 0.85
C LEU A 63 15.06 -4.44 2.10
N ALA A 64 13.79 -4.53 2.48
CA ALA A 64 13.27 -3.89 3.68
C ALA A 64 14.01 -4.37 4.94
N GLN A 65 14.15 -5.69 5.10
CA GLN A 65 14.89 -6.27 6.23
C GLN A 65 16.37 -5.84 6.24
N ALA A 66 17.01 -5.75 5.07
CA ALA A 66 18.42 -5.38 4.97
C ALA A 66 18.68 -3.90 5.31
N GLN A 67 17.71 -3.01 5.06
CA GLN A 67 17.91 -1.57 5.14
C GLN A 67 17.28 -0.92 6.40
N PHE A 68 16.12 -1.39 6.85
CA PHE A 68 15.32 -0.71 7.89
C PHE A 68 16.05 -0.53 9.24
N GLY A 69 16.95 -1.45 9.57
CA GLY A 69 17.69 -1.45 10.83
C GLY A 69 18.94 -0.55 10.86
N SER A 70 19.29 0.12 9.76
CA SER A 70 20.52 0.94 9.71
C SER A 70 20.43 2.05 8.67
N ALA A 71 20.54 3.31 9.10
CA ALA A 71 20.66 4.46 8.20
C ALA A 71 21.82 4.35 7.20
N ALA A 72 22.92 3.71 7.60
CA ALA A 72 24.07 3.48 6.73
C ALA A 72 23.86 2.35 5.71
N ALA A 73 22.83 1.52 5.89
CA ALA A 73 22.49 0.43 4.97
C ALA A 73 21.47 0.85 3.90
N VAL A 74 20.87 2.04 4.00
CA VAL A 74 19.94 2.56 2.99
C VAL A 74 20.65 2.66 1.65
N ASP A 75 20.13 1.94 0.65
CA ASP A 75 20.68 1.88 -0.69
C ASP A 75 19.81 2.73 -1.65
N PRO A 76 20.31 3.90 -2.10
CA PRO A 76 19.57 4.74 -3.05
C PRO A 76 19.21 4.01 -4.35
N ALA A 77 19.98 3.01 -4.77
CA ALA A 77 19.76 2.31 -6.03
C ALA A 77 18.75 1.16 -5.95
N ASN A 78 18.43 0.69 -4.73
CA ASN A 78 17.56 -0.46 -4.49
C ASN A 78 16.51 -0.12 -3.41
N PRO A 79 15.46 0.65 -3.76
CA PRO A 79 14.38 0.98 -2.84
C PRO A 79 13.68 -0.27 -2.30
N PRO A 80 13.45 -0.37 -0.98
CA PRO A 80 12.64 -1.45 -0.41
C PRO A 80 11.18 -1.46 -0.86
N VAL A 81 10.64 -0.29 -1.21
CA VAL A 81 9.21 -0.11 -1.50
C VAL A 81 9.01 0.59 -2.84
N LEU A 82 8.09 0.05 -3.64
CA LEU A 82 7.52 0.71 -4.82
C LEU A 82 6.14 1.25 -4.47
N LEU A 83 5.87 2.48 -4.90
CA LEU A 83 4.56 3.10 -4.82
C LEU A 83 3.87 2.88 -6.16
N LEU A 84 2.75 2.16 -6.16
CA LEU A 84 1.99 1.82 -7.35
C LEU A 84 0.75 2.70 -7.51
N ASP A 85 0.28 2.89 -8.74
CA ASP A 85 -1.01 3.54 -8.95
C ASP A 85 -2.19 2.67 -8.44
N GLY A 86 -3.39 3.26 -8.37
CA GLY A 86 -4.58 2.56 -7.88
C GLY A 86 -4.98 1.31 -8.69
N SER A 87 -4.46 1.15 -9.90
CA SER A 87 -4.67 -0.04 -10.75
C SER A 87 -3.58 -1.11 -10.57
N GLN A 88 -2.52 -0.80 -9.82
CA GLN A 88 -1.32 -1.64 -9.66
C GLN A 88 -0.63 -1.99 -10.98
N THR A 89 -0.75 -1.12 -11.99
CA THR A 89 -0.15 -1.37 -13.32
C THR A 89 1.13 -0.58 -13.54
N ARG A 90 1.31 0.53 -12.81
CA ARG A 90 2.47 1.42 -12.94
C ARG A 90 3.12 1.69 -11.59
N VAL A 91 4.45 1.79 -11.58
CA VAL A 91 5.21 2.38 -10.50
C VAL A 91 5.17 3.90 -10.66
N ILE A 92 4.66 4.60 -9.64
CA ILE A 92 4.48 6.05 -9.61
C ILE A 92 5.44 6.74 -8.64
N GLY A 93 6.15 5.97 -7.83
CA GLY A 93 7.15 6.49 -6.92
C GLY A 93 7.91 5.38 -6.20
N LEU A 94 8.86 5.79 -5.38
CA LEU A 94 9.75 4.92 -4.61
C LEU A 94 9.77 5.40 -3.16
N GLU A 95 10.07 4.47 -2.26
CA GLU A 95 10.19 4.78 -0.84
C GLU A 95 11.36 4.04 -0.21
N TRP A 96 12.01 4.75 0.72
CA TRP A 96 13.04 4.24 1.61
C TRP A 96 12.66 4.58 3.04
N GLU A 97 13.04 3.72 3.98
CA GLU A 97 12.70 3.89 5.38
C GLU A 97 13.70 3.24 6.32
N THR A 98 13.82 3.81 7.52
CA THR A 98 14.60 3.26 8.63
C THR A 98 13.90 3.52 9.96
N SER A 99 14.01 2.60 10.90
CA SER A 99 13.50 2.82 12.25
C SER A 99 14.11 4.07 12.89
N GLU A 100 13.40 4.72 13.82
CA GLU A 100 13.94 5.87 14.57
C GLU A 100 15.29 5.53 15.24
N ALA A 101 15.41 4.32 15.79
CA ALA A 101 16.63 3.83 16.44
C ALA A 101 17.81 3.64 15.47
N ALA A 102 17.54 3.35 14.20
CA ALA A 102 18.55 3.23 13.16
C ALA A 102 19.11 4.58 12.70
N GLY A 103 18.40 5.67 13.01
CA GLY A 103 18.79 7.04 12.70
C GLY A 103 18.27 7.55 11.35
N ALA A 104 18.39 8.86 11.17
CA ALA A 104 18.03 9.55 9.93
C ALA A 104 19.01 9.23 8.80
N PHE A 105 18.53 9.23 7.55
CA PHE A 105 19.36 9.10 6.36
C PHE A 105 19.13 10.26 5.40
N THR A 106 20.07 10.44 4.46
CA THR A 106 19.99 11.43 3.39
C THR A 106 20.41 10.79 2.09
N ILE A 107 19.52 10.79 1.11
CA ILE A 107 19.77 10.28 -0.24
C ILE A 107 19.26 11.30 -1.26
N PHE A 108 19.94 11.42 -2.40
CA PHE A 108 19.62 12.41 -3.44
C PHE A 108 19.55 13.87 -2.93
N GLY A 109 20.31 14.19 -1.87
CA GLY A 109 20.28 15.50 -1.22
C GLY A 109 19.03 15.79 -0.38
N GLN A 110 18.16 14.79 -0.17
CA GLN A 110 16.95 14.90 0.63
C GLN A 110 17.13 14.15 1.96
N ALA A 111 16.93 14.85 3.06
CA ALA A 111 16.86 14.22 4.37
C ALA A 111 15.48 13.57 4.53
N ALA A 112 15.45 12.31 4.98
CA ALA A 112 14.20 11.65 5.32
C ALA A 112 13.59 12.29 6.58
N PRO A 113 12.33 12.77 6.54
CA PRO A 113 11.63 13.22 7.74
C PRO A 113 11.32 12.05 8.67
N LEU A 114 11.31 12.31 9.99
CA LEU A 114 10.74 11.38 10.96
C LEU A 114 9.21 11.49 10.90
N LEU A 115 8.53 10.39 10.60
CA LEU A 115 7.08 10.32 10.53
C LEU A 115 6.51 9.48 11.68
N PRO A 116 5.25 9.73 12.11
CA PRO A 116 4.56 8.86 13.04
C PRO A 116 4.40 7.44 12.49
N GLY A 117 4.28 6.45 13.39
CA GLY A 117 3.95 5.09 12.98
C GLY A 117 2.59 4.99 12.28
N HIS A 118 2.46 4.00 11.41
CA HIS A 118 1.27 3.72 10.60
C HIS A 118 1.02 2.20 10.49
N PRO A 119 -0.12 1.75 9.93
CA PRO A 119 -0.32 0.31 9.69
C PRO A 119 0.86 -0.29 8.93
N GLY A 120 1.40 -1.40 9.42
CA GLY A 120 2.63 -2.03 8.91
C GLY A 120 3.87 -1.75 9.77
N ILE A 121 4.05 -0.51 10.22
CA ILE A 121 5.19 -0.07 11.05
C ILE A 121 4.66 0.86 12.17
N PRO A 122 4.36 0.32 13.36
CA PRO A 122 3.63 1.05 14.40
C PRO A 122 4.48 2.09 15.13
N ASP A 123 5.81 1.99 15.06
CA ASP A 123 6.74 2.90 15.71
C ASP A 123 7.12 4.05 14.76
N PRO A 124 7.48 5.24 15.28
CA PRO A 124 8.05 6.30 14.45
C PRO A 124 9.29 5.82 13.69
N HIS A 125 9.42 6.29 12.45
CA HIS A 125 10.51 5.91 11.56
C HIS A 125 10.77 7.01 10.54
N TYR A 126 12.00 7.06 10.04
CA TYR A 126 12.37 7.98 8.97
C TYR A 126 11.92 7.39 7.64
N MET A 127 11.25 8.18 6.82
CA MET A 127 10.73 7.72 5.53
C MET A 127 10.90 8.81 4.48
N LEU A 128 11.43 8.44 3.32
CA LEU A 128 11.53 9.32 2.16
C LEU A 128 10.74 8.71 1.01
N HIS A 129 9.67 9.37 0.59
CA HIS A 129 9.00 9.06 -0.67
C HIS A 129 9.50 9.98 -1.78
N ALA A 130 9.55 9.43 -2.98
CA ALA A 130 9.89 10.15 -4.19
C ALA A 130 8.91 9.78 -5.30
N TYR A 131 7.96 10.67 -5.59
CA TYR A 131 6.94 10.47 -6.61
C TYR A 131 7.43 10.98 -7.96
N PHE A 132 7.26 10.17 -9.01
CA PHE A 132 7.63 10.54 -10.36
C PHE A 132 6.71 11.63 -10.90
N ARG A 133 7.30 12.61 -11.59
CA ARG A 133 6.59 13.69 -12.26
C ARG A 133 6.99 13.81 -13.73
N PRO A 134 6.13 14.35 -14.60
CA PRO A 134 6.49 14.62 -15.97
C PRO A 134 7.77 15.46 -16.10
N ASN A 135 8.36 15.46 -17.30
CA ASN A 135 9.53 16.28 -17.64
C ASN A 135 10.77 16.02 -16.77
N GLY A 136 10.94 14.79 -16.27
CA GLY A 136 12.09 14.43 -15.44
C GLY A 136 12.02 14.97 -14.01
N GLN A 137 10.87 15.48 -13.58
CA GLN A 137 10.72 16.01 -12.22
C GLN A 137 10.41 14.92 -11.18
N VAL A 138 10.61 15.24 -9.90
CA VAL A 138 10.28 14.39 -8.75
C VAL A 138 9.63 15.23 -7.65
N LEU A 139 8.63 14.68 -6.98
CA LEU A 139 8.10 15.24 -5.74
C LEU A 139 8.61 14.40 -4.56
N PHE A 140 9.34 15.03 -3.64
CA PHE A 140 9.61 14.46 -2.33
C PHE A 140 8.60 15.00 -1.33
N ALA A 141 7.68 14.16 -0.87
CA ALA A 141 6.62 14.52 0.08
C ALA A 141 6.09 13.25 0.77
N GLU A 142 5.39 13.35 1.89
CA GLU A 142 4.72 12.18 2.48
C GLU A 142 3.57 11.70 1.56
N PHE A 143 2.72 12.61 1.12
CA PHE A 143 1.58 12.32 0.25
C PHE A 143 1.70 13.04 -1.09
N ASP A 144 1.14 12.43 -2.12
CA ASP A 144 1.00 13.03 -3.44
C ASP A 144 -0.44 13.48 -3.71
N PRO A 145 -0.71 14.79 -3.89
CA PRO A 145 -2.07 15.31 -4.14
C PRO A 145 -2.67 14.82 -5.47
N GLN A 146 -1.87 14.32 -6.40
CA GLN A 146 -2.33 13.74 -7.68
C GLN A 146 -2.63 12.24 -7.57
N VAL A 147 -2.25 11.59 -6.46
CA VAL A 147 -2.53 10.18 -6.22
C VAL A 147 -3.84 10.05 -5.47
N THR A 148 -4.76 9.29 -6.05
CA THR A 148 -6.03 8.94 -5.40
C THR A 148 -6.01 7.47 -5.01
N CYS A 149 -6.21 7.20 -3.72
CA CYS A 149 -6.41 5.83 -3.28
C CYS A 149 -7.81 5.33 -3.68
N PRO A 150 -7.94 4.11 -4.23
CA PRO A 150 -9.25 3.52 -4.46
C PRO A 150 -10.06 3.50 -3.17
N ALA A 151 -11.36 3.77 -3.25
CA ALA A 151 -12.24 3.55 -2.11
C ALA A 151 -12.13 2.08 -1.71
N MET A 152 -11.67 1.82 -0.48
CA MET A 152 -11.80 0.48 0.10
C MET A 152 -13.29 0.17 0.10
N PRO A 153 -13.75 -0.97 -0.45
CA PRO A 153 -15.14 -1.33 -0.34
C PRO A 153 -15.49 -1.35 1.14
N ASN A 154 -16.40 -0.48 1.55
CA ASN A 154 -16.93 -0.44 2.89
C ASN A 154 -17.55 -1.82 3.15
N THR A 155 -16.83 -2.74 3.78
CA THR A 155 -17.48 -3.74 4.63
C THR A 155 -17.95 -3.00 5.87
N ALA A 156 -18.90 -2.08 5.67
CA ALA A 156 -19.78 -1.67 6.75
C ALA A 156 -20.44 -2.97 7.19
N VAL A 157 -20.02 -3.45 8.36
CA VAL A 157 -20.85 -4.34 9.16
C VAL A 157 -22.13 -3.56 9.37
N GLU A 158 -23.17 -3.88 8.60
CA GLU A 158 -24.54 -3.50 8.96
C GLU A 158 -24.74 -4.03 10.38
N THR A 159 -24.65 -3.12 11.34
CA THR A 159 -25.07 -3.40 12.70
C THR A 159 -26.58 -3.59 12.58
N PRO A 160 -27.17 -4.73 12.98
CA PRO A 160 -28.61 -4.88 12.91
C PRO A 160 -29.21 -3.81 13.81
N ASP A 161 -29.90 -2.85 13.20
CA ASP A 161 -30.61 -1.81 13.91
C ASP A 161 -31.70 -2.49 14.73
N ARG A 162 -31.44 -2.65 16.03
CA ARG A 162 -32.45 -3.06 17.02
C ARG A 162 -33.28 -1.82 17.33
N GLY A 163 -34.29 -1.58 16.51
CA GLY A 163 -35.20 -0.47 16.75
C GLY A 163 -36.49 -0.54 15.97
N GLY A 164 -37.48 -1.26 16.51
CA GLY A 164 -38.88 -0.84 16.37
C GLY A 164 -39.76 -1.64 15.41
N THR A 165 -40.56 -2.52 16.02
CA THR A 165 -41.95 -2.84 15.68
C THR A 165 -42.29 -3.17 14.21
N ASP A 166 -42.48 -4.46 13.95
CA ASP A 166 -43.65 -4.83 13.15
C ASP A 166 -44.32 -6.11 13.67
N LEU A 167 -45.55 -5.91 14.17
CA LEU A 167 -46.48 -6.92 14.64
C LEU A 167 -47.25 -7.39 13.40
N THR A 168 -46.79 -8.45 12.71
CA THR A 168 -47.62 -9.06 11.67
C THR A 168 -47.52 -10.59 11.68
N MET A 169 -48.65 -11.17 12.10
CA MET A 169 -49.22 -12.48 11.81
C MET A 169 -48.37 -13.76 11.96
N LEU A 170 -48.62 -14.41 13.09
CA LEU A 170 -48.62 -15.85 13.22
C LEU A 170 -49.80 -16.43 12.41
N ALA A 171 -49.53 -17.18 11.34
CA ALA A 171 -50.52 -18.05 10.72
C ALA A 171 -49.89 -19.41 10.35
N LEU A 172 -50.45 -20.46 10.96
CA LEU A 172 -50.17 -21.88 10.76
C LEU A 172 -50.33 -22.29 9.27
N THR A 173 -49.57 -23.27 8.79
CA THR A 173 -50.06 -24.67 8.59
C THR A 173 -49.05 -25.62 7.91
N LEU A 174 -48.94 -26.81 8.52
CA LEU A 174 -48.80 -28.20 8.01
C LEU A 174 -47.69 -28.66 7.02
N ALA A 175 -46.84 -29.55 7.56
CA ALA A 175 -46.70 -31.00 7.25
C ALA A 175 -46.11 -31.53 5.92
N GLY A 176 -45.12 -32.44 6.08
CA GLY A 176 -44.74 -33.55 5.18
C GLY A 176 -43.79 -33.17 4.03
N LEU A 177 -42.80 -33.95 3.57
CA LEU A 177 -42.44 -35.37 3.72
C LEU A 177 -40.97 -35.53 3.24
N ALA A 178 -40.22 -36.35 3.99
CA ALA A 178 -39.33 -37.44 3.55
C ALA A 178 -38.66 -37.44 2.15
N GLY A 179 -37.36 -37.78 2.13
CA GLY A 179 -36.62 -38.29 0.96
C GLY A 179 -35.11 -38.00 1.06
N LEU A 180 -34.33 -38.79 1.81
CA LEU A 180 -33.52 -39.91 1.30
C LEU A 180 -32.62 -39.51 0.11
N MET A 181 -31.32 -39.30 0.36
CA MET A 181 -30.30 -39.49 -0.69
C MET A 181 -29.21 -40.43 -0.23
N VAL A 182 -29.09 -41.47 -1.04
CA VAL A 182 -28.22 -42.63 -0.99
C VAL A 182 -26.78 -42.23 -1.33
N THR A 183 -25.84 -42.84 -0.62
CA THR A 183 -24.39 -42.83 -0.89
C THR A 183 -24.06 -43.59 -2.18
N THR A 184 -23.02 -43.18 -2.92
CA THR A 184 -21.94 -44.09 -3.39
C THR A 184 -20.88 -43.40 -4.26
N ASN A 185 -19.63 -43.55 -3.80
CA ASN A 185 -18.41 -43.93 -4.52
C ASN A 185 -18.21 -43.52 -5.99
N VAL A 186 -17.22 -42.64 -6.23
CA VAL A 186 -16.51 -42.55 -7.51
C VAL A 186 -15.29 -43.47 -7.48
N VAL A 187 -15.28 -44.37 -8.46
CA VAL A 187 -14.27 -45.41 -8.74
C VAL A 187 -12.98 -44.80 -9.29
N ARG A 188 -11.86 -45.32 -8.79
CA ARG A 188 -10.48 -45.08 -9.24
C ARG A 188 -10.07 -46.20 -10.20
N ARG A 189 -9.59 -45.88 -11.41
CA ARG A 189 -8.73 -46.68 -12.33
C ARG A 189 -8.62 -45.91 -13.66
N ARG A 190 -7.58 -45.98 -14.48
CA ARG A 190 -6.16 -46.38 -14.45
C ARG A 190 -5.71 -46.11 -15.91
N ILE A 191 -4.50 -45.60 -16.09
CA ILE A 191 -3.48 -46.01 -17.08
C ILE A 191 -3.94 -46.19 -18.54
N GLY A 192 -3.46 -45.28 -19.39
CA GLY A 192 -3.00 -45.58 -20.75
C GLY A 192 -1.52 -45.25 -20.81
#